data_AF-A0A173VK06-F1
#
_entry.id   AF-A0A173VK06-F1
#
_cell.length_a   1.000
_cell.length_b   1.000
_cell.length_c   1.000
_cell.angle_alpha   90.00
_cell.angle_beta   90.00
_cell.angle_gamma   90.00
#
_symmetry.space_group_name_H-M   'P 1'
#
loop_
_entity.id
_entity.type
_entity.pdbx_description
1 polymer ?
#
loop_
_entity_poly.entity_id
_entity_poly.type
_entity_poly.pdbx_seq_one_letter_code
_entity_poly.pdbx_strand_id
1 'polypeptide(L)'
;MLLAKSGRASERLLESSTKYLEKRLKLTVNREKSRTVSVFAIRNFKFLGFALGRNGKGTYVRVHSKSWKKFKSRLKELSSRKRCQSIKPSLEKIKVYARGWLNYYGIASMKSNIDDINGWLYHRIRMCIWKQWKKPRTKYKNLVKLGIPEHYASTIANSRRKYWYISNNKAVIWALNKERLINSGFYDLATAYQSVHVNY
;
A
#
# COMPACT_ATOMS: atom_id res chain seq x y z
N MET A 1 -14.66 -16.71 15.25
CA MET A 1 -14.09 -15.78 16.25
C MET A 1 -15.12 -15.64 17.36
N LEU A 2 -14.71 -15.80 18.62
CA LEU A 2 -15.61 -15.61 19.77
C LEU A 2 -15.24 -14.29 20.45
N LEU A 3 -16.24 -13.48 20.77
CA LEU A 3 -16.07 -12.21 21.47
C LEU A 3 -16.64 -12.33 22.88
N ALA A 4 -15.94 -11.78 23.86
CA ALA A 4 -16.36 -11.78 25.25
C ALA A 4 -16.08 -10.42 25.88
N LYS A 5 -16.87 -10.05 26.90
CA LYS A 5 -16.73 -8.77 27.62
C LYS A 5 -15.51 -8.73 28.56
N SER A 6 -15.02 -9.87 29.02
CA SER A 6 -13.90 -9.97 29.97
C SER A 6 -12.91 -11.08 29.58
N GLY A 7 -11.67 -10.96 30.09
CA GLY A 7 -10.62 -11.97 29.88
C GLY A 7 -11.05 -13.36 30.38
N ARG A 8 -11.56 -13.44 31.61
CA ARG A 8 -12.07 -14.69 32.20
C ARG A 8 -13.18 -15.33 31.37
N ALA A 9 -14.11 -14.53 30.86
CA ALA A 9 -15.16 -15.05 29.97
C ALA A 9 -14.59 -15.58 28.65
N SER A 10 -13.57 -14.92 28.10
CA SER A 10 -12.90 -15.36 26.87
C SER A 10 -12.15 -16.67 27.04
N GLU A 11 -11.50 -16.89 28.19
CA GLU A 11 -10.78 -18.13 28.50
C GLU A 11 -11.73 -19.30 28.65
N ARG A 12 -12.83 -19.10 29.38
CA ARG A 12 -13.90 -20.11 29.51
C ARG A 12 -14.51 -20.49 28.16
N LEU A 13 -14.73 -19.52 27.27
CA LEU A 13 -15.22 -19.78 25.91
C LEU A 13 -14.20 -20.55 25.07
N LEU A 14 -12.91 -20.22 25.19
CA LEU A 14 -11.85 -20.94 24.49
C LEU A 14 -11.78 -22.40 24.93
N GLU A 15 -11.82 -22.66 26.24
CA GLU A 15 -11.77 -24.00 26.81
C GLU A 15 -12.97 -24.84 26.39
N SER A 16 -14.19 -24.33 26.59
CA SER A 16 -15.43 -25.03 26.23
C SER A 16 -15.52 -25.34 24.74
N SER A 17 -15.15 -24.39 23.88
CA SER A 17 -15.14 -24.58 22.43
C SER A 17 -14.09 -25.59 22.00
N THR A 18 -12.89 -25.54 22.59
CA THR A 18 -11.82 -26.51 22.30
C THR A 18 -12.24 -27.92 22.68
N LYS A 19 -12.83 -28.09 23.87
CA LYS A 19 -13.36 -29.36 24.34
C LYS A 19 -14.43 -29.92 23.40
N TYR A 20 -15.33 -29.07 22.89
CA TYR A 20 -16.35 -29.49 21.92
C TYR A 20 -15.73 -29.94 20.58
N LEU A 21 -14.83 -29.13 20.01
CA LEU A 21 -14.16 -29.42 18.75
C LEU A 21 -13.36 -30.74 18.82
N GLU A 22 -12.56 -30.91 19.88
CA GLU A 22 -11.68 -32.08 20.03
C GLU A 22 -12.47 -33.34 20.43
N LYS A 23 -13.44 -33.25 21.36
CA LYS A 23 -14.13 -34.44 21.86
C LYS A 23 -15.29 -34.89 20.98
N ARG A 24 -16.12 -33.96 20.50
CA ARG A 24 -17.33 -34.27 19.71
C ARG A 24 -17.03 -34.35 18.22
N LEU A 25 -16.39 -33.30 17.67
CA LEU A 25 -16.13 -33.21 16.23
C LEU A 25 -14.81 -33.86 15.80
N LYS A 26 -13.98 -34.30 16.75
CA LYS A 26 -12.68 -34.95 16.50
C LYS A 26 -11.71 -34.09 15.68
N LEU A 27 -11.74 -32.77 15.88
CA LEU A 27 -10.85 -31.80 15.23
C LEU A 27 -9.80 -31.28 16.21
N THR A 28 -8.52 -31.32 15.83
CA THR A 28 -7.40 -30.80 16.65
C THR A 28 -7.30 -29.28 16.55
N VAL A 29 -7.30 -28.59 17.69
CA VAL A 29 -7.15 -27.13 17.73
C VAL A 29 -5.69 -26.72 17.71
N ASN A 30 -5.31 -25.81 16.81
CA ASN A 30 -3.98 -25.22 16.81
C ASN A 30 -3.84 -24.20 17.96
N ARG A 31 -3.14 -24.60 19.03
CA ARG A 31 -2.99 -23.79 20.25
C ARG A 31 -2.04 -22.60 20.11
N GLU A 32 -1.14 -22.60 19.13
CA GLU A 32 -0.29 -21.44 18.84
C GLU A 32 -1.09 -20.28 18.23
N LYS A 33 -2.07 -20.62 17.38
CA LYS A 33 -2.94 -19.65 16.68
C LYS A 33 -4.16 -19.27 17.52
N SER A 34 -4.66 -20.19 18.34
CA SER A 34 -5.89 -20.03 19.12
C SER A 34 -5.56 -19.54 20.53
N ARG A 35 -5.84 -18.26 20.79
CA ARG A 35 -5.52 -17.61 22.07
C ARG A 35 -6.53 -16.53 22.40
N THR A 36 -6.67 -16.24 23.69
CA THR A 36 -7.40 -15.09 24.20
C THR A 36 -6.55 -13.84 24.00
N VAL A 37 -7.10 -12.85 23.29
CA VAL A 37 -6.43 -11.58 23.05
C VAL A 37 -7.46 -10.46 23.07
N SER A 38 -7.05 -9.29 23.55
CA SER A 38 -7.85 -8.08 23.39
C SER A 38 -8.01 -7.76 21.89
N VAL A 39 -9.24 -7.43 21.47
CA VAL A 39 -9.53 -7.02 20.09
C VAL A 39 -8.78 -5.74 19.68
N PHE A 40 -8.34 -4.95 20.66
CA PHE A 40 -7.55 -3.73 20.46
C PHE A 40 -6.04 -3.98 20.48
N ALA A 41 -5.59 -5.22 20.70
CA ALA A 41 -4.17 -5.54 20.73
C ALA A 41 -3.52 -5.29 19.35
N ILE A 42 -2.60 -4.32 19.28
CA ILE A 42 -2.05 -3.84 18.01
C ILE A 42 -1.31 -4.93 17.22
N ARG A 43 -0.54 -5.77 17.93
CA ARG A 43 0.33 -6.81 17.34
C ARG A 43 -0.32 -8.20 17.31
N ASN A 44 -1.16 -8.49 18.29
CA ASN A 44 -1.56 -9.87 18.61
C ASN A 44 -2.96 -10.22 18.10
N PHE A 45 -3.81 -9.23 17.82
CA PHE A 45 -5.12 -9.44 17.22
C PHE A 45 -5.10 -9.17 15.72
N LYS A 46 -5.42 -10.20 14.94
CA LYS A 46 -5.61 -10.16 13.50
C LYS A 46 -6.75 -11.11 13.13
N PHE A 47 -7.78 -10.60 12.48
CA PHE A 47 -8.86 -11.44 11.93
C PHE A 47 -9.07 -11.09 10.45
N LEU A 48 -8.95 -12.08 9.57
CA LEU A 48 -9.08 -11.91 8.10
C LEU A 48 -8.23 -10.78 7.49
N GLY A 49 -7.13 -10.38 8.13
CA GLY A 49 -6.30 -9.26 7.66
C GLY A 49 -6.67 -7.89 8.23
N PHE A 50 -7.75 -7.82 9.01
CA PHE A 50 -8.17 -6.65 9.76
C PHE A 50 -7.75 -6.74 11.23
N ALA A 51 -7.85 -5.61 11.91
CA ALA A 51 -7.78 -5.47 13.35
C ALA A 51 -8.66 -4.30 13.79
N LEU A 52 -8.95 -4.18 15.09
CA LEU A 52 -9.67 -3.03 15.61
C LEU A 52 -8.68 -1.99 16.15
N GLY A 53 -9.10 -0.72 16.03
CA GLY A 53 -8.50 0.43 16.67
C GLY A 53 -9.53 1.13 17.54
N ARG A 54 -9.05 1.92 18.50
CA ARG A 54 -9.90 2.77 19.35
C ARG A 54 -9.29 4.16 19.40
N ASN A 55 -10.11 5.18 19.23
CA ASN A 55 -9.73 6.59 19.38
C ASN A 55 -10.84 7.33 20.15
N GLY A 56 -10.69 8.64 20.34
CA GLY A 56 -11.69 9.47 21.04
C GLY A 56 -13.08 9.49 20.40
N LYS A 57 -13.23 9.04 19.14
CA LYS A 57 -14.51 8.93 18.43
C LYS A 57 -15.12 7.52 18.49
N GLY A 58 -14.44 6.56 19.14
CA GLY A 58 -14.92 5.19 19.30
C GLY A 58 -14.03 4.13 18.66
N THR A 59 -14.62 2.99 18.35
CA THR A 59 -13.96 1.83 17.74
C THR A 59 -14.03 1.93 16.22
N TYR A 60 -12.92 1.64 15.54
CA TYR A 60 -12.86 1.62 14.08
C TYR A 60 -12.12 0.39 13.57
N VAL A 61 -12.43 0.00 12.34
CA VAL A 61 -11.74 -1.09 11.64
C VAL A 61 -10.46 -0.54 11.02
N ARG A 62 -9.34 -1.23 11.22
CA ARG A 62 -8.06 -0.93 10.56
C ARG A 62 -7.50 -2.16 9.87
N VAL A 63 -6.67 -1.95 8.86
CA VAL A 63 -5.93 -3.04 8.24
C VAL A 63 -4.76 -3.45 9.14
N HIS A 64 -4.56 -4.76 9.31
CA HIS A 64 -3.47 -5.27 10.13
C HIS A 64 -2.11 -4.99 9.49
N SER A 65 -1.08 -4.72 10.31
CA SER A 65 0.26 -4.35 9.86
C SER A 65 0.91 -5.35 8.90
N LYS A 66 0.67 -6.66 9.09
CA LYS A 66 1.11 -7.71 8.17
C LYS A 66 0.50 -7.56 6.77
N SER A 67 -0.78 -7.22 6.66
CA SER A 67 -1.46 -7.02 5.38
C SER A 67 -0.93 -5.77 4.67
N TRP A 68 -0.68 -4.68 5.41
CA TRP A 68 0.00 -3.49 4.91
C TRP A 68 1.40 -3.77 4.36
N LYS A 69 2.22 -4.51 5.11
CA LYS A 69 3.57 -4.89 4.68
C LYS A 69 3.52 -5.70 3.39
N LYS A 70 2.57 -6.64 3.27
CA LYS A 70 2.36 -7.43 2.05
C LYS A 70 1.97 -6.53 0.86
N PHE A 71 1.04 -5.60 1.07
CA PHE A 71 0.60 -4.65 0.04
C PHE A 71 1.76 -3.78 -0.48
N LYS A 72 2.48 -3.11 0.44
CA LYS A 72 3.63 -2.26 0.09
C LYS A 72 4.75 -3.06 -0.57
N SER A 73 5.01 -4.30 -0.14
CA SER A 73 6.00 -5.19 -0.75
C SER A 73 5.63 -5.54 -2.19
N ARG A 74 4.36 -5.91 -2.44
CA ARG A 74 3.91 -6.22 -3.80
C ARG A 74 3.95 -5.00 -4.71
N LEU A 75 3.55 -3.82 -4.23
CA LEU A 75 3.71 -2.57 -4.99
C LEU A 75 5.18 -2.27 -5.28
N LYS A 76 6.09 -2.50 -4.33
CA LYS A 76 7.55 -2.34 -4.51
C LYS A 76 8.08 -3.23 -5.64
N GLU A 77 7.60 -4.46 -5.70
CA GLU A 77 7.97 -5.45 -6.72
C GLU A 77 7.47 -5.03 -8.11
N LEU A 78 6.19 -4.64 -8.22
CA LEU A 78 5.57 -4.21 -9.47
C LEU A 78 6.17 -2.90 -10.00
N SER A 79 6.55 -1.98 -9.10
CA SER A 79 7.27 -0.73 -9.39
C SER A 79 8.78 -0.86 -9.18
N SER A 80 9.33 -2.06 -9.43
CA SER A 80 10.76 -2.28 -9.34
C SER A 80 11.45 -1.75 -10.58
N ARG A 81 12.46 -0.89 -10.40
CA ARG A 81 13.34 -0.44 -11.50
C ARG A 81 14.02 -1.59 -12.27
N LYS A 82 14.12 -2.79 -11.70
CA LYS A 82 14.68 -3.98 -12.37
C LYS A 82 13.66 -4.67 -13.27
N ARG A 83 12.37 -4.65 -12.90
CA ARG A 83 11.29 -5.40 -13.56
C ARG A 83 10.43 -4.51 -14.48
N CYS A 84 10.33 -3.23 -14.16
CA CYS A 84 9.61 -2.24 -14.95
C CYS A 84 10.45 -1.87 -16.18
N GLN A 85 10.34 -2.68 -17.24
CA GLN A 85 10.96 -2.43 -18.55
C GLN A 85 10.12 -1.45 -19.38
N SER A 86 8.80 -1.50 -19.23
CA SER A 86 7.84 -0.57 -19.82
C SER A 86 6.86 -0.08 -18.75
N ILE A 87 6.56 1.22 -18.78
CA ILE A 87 5.75 1.89 -17.76
C ILE A 87 4.28 1.49 -17.87
N LYS A 88 3.67 1.56 -19.06
CA LYS A 88 2.23 1.28 -19.24
C LYS A 88 1.81 -0.11 -18.72
N PRO A 89 2.48 -1.22 -19.10
CA PRO A 89 2.11 -2.55 -18.57
C PRO A 89 2.34 -2.68 -17.06
N SER A 90 3.36 -2.00 -16.52
CA SER A 90 3.58 -1.96 -15.07
C SER A 90 2.47 -1.20 -14.34
N LEU A 91 2.01 -0.08 -14.88
CA LEU A 91 0.89 0.70 -14.31
C LEU A 91 -0.40 -0.13 -14.30
N GLU A 92 -0.70 -0.86 -15.37
CA GLU A 92 -1.91 -1.70 -15.42
C GLU A 92 -1.83 -2.85 -14.40
N LYS A 93 -0.67 -3.52 -14.26
CA LYS A 93 -0.47 -4.53 -13.21
C LYS A 93 -0.65 -3.97 -11.80
N ILE A 94 -0.17 -2.75 -11.56
CA ILE A 94 -0.33 -2.05 -10.28
C ILE A 94 -1.81 -1.73 -10.06
N LYS A 95 -2.51 -1.21 -11.07
CA LYS A 95 -3.93 -0.88 -11.03
C LYS A 95 -4.79 -2.09 -10.67
N VAL A 96 -4.66 -3.20 -11.39
CA VAL A 96 -5.43 -4.43 -11.12
C VAL A 96 -5.21 -4.91 -9.69
N TYR A 97 -3.94 -4.97 -9.25
CA TYR A 97 -3.60 -5.39 -7.89
C TYR A 97 -4.17 -4.44 -6.81
N ALA A 98 -3.96 -3.14 -6.99
CA ALA A 98 -4.38 -2.14 -6.02
C ALA A 98 -5.90 -2.02 -5.94
N ARG A 99 -6.61 -2.09 -7.06
CA ARG A 99 -8.08 -2.11 -7.10
C ARG A 99 -8.64 -3.28 -6.31
N GLY A 100 -8.16 -4.50 -6.56
CA GLY A 100 -8.63 -5.67 -5.81
C GLY A 100 -8.34 -5.56 -4.31
N TRP A 101 -7.19 -5.01 -3.94
CA TRP A 101 -6.83 -4.80 -2.55
C TRP A 101 -7.72 -3.73 -1.87
N LEU A 102 -7.96 -2.61 -2.54
CA LEU A 102 -8.83 -1.53 -2.02
C LEU A 102 -10.29 -1.98 -1.91
N ASN A 103 -10.80 -2.77 -2.85
CA ASN A 103 -12.15 -3.31 -2.75
C ASN A 103 -12.31 -4.22 -1.54
N TYR A 104 -11.28 -5.02 -1.20
CA TYR A 104 -11.34 -5.88 -0.01
C TYR A 104 -11.17 -5.10 1.30
N TYR A 105 -10.22 -4.17 1.36
CA TYR A 105 -9.89 -3.44 2.59
C TYR A 105 -10.59 -2.08 2.73
N GLY A 106 -11.47 -1.70 1.80
CA GLY A 106 -12.09 -0.37 1.70
C GLY A 106 -12.90 0.06 2.92
N ILE A 107 -13.46 -0.91 3.66
CA ILE A 107 -14.16 -0.69 4.93
C ILE A 107 -13.24 -0.19 6.06
N ALA A 108 -11.92 -0.39 5.95
CA ALA A 108 -10.98 0.04 6.98
C ALA A 108 -10.73 1.55 6.90
N SER A 109 -10.61 2.19 8.07
CA SER A 109 -10.13 3.57 8.17
C SER A 109 -8.61 3.61 7.94
N MET A 110 -8.20 4.13 6.78
CA MET A 110 -6.81 4.11 6.36
C MET A 110 -6.38 5.28 5.45
N LYS A 111 -7.10 6.42 5.50
CA LYS A 111 -6.84 7.57 4.62
C LYS A 111 -5.37 8.02 4.61
N SER A 112 -4.80 8.27 5.80
CA SER A 112 -3.41 8.72 5.92
C SER A 112 -2.41 7.70 5.39
N ASN A 113 -2.61 6.41 5.71
CA ASN A 113 -1.75 5.34 5.20
C ASN A 113 -1.81 5.20 3.67
N ILE A 114 -2.99 5.42 3.08
CA ILE A 114 -3.18 5.43 1.64
C ILE A 114 -2.48 6.64 1.00
N ASP A 115 -2.57 7.83 1.59
CA ASP A 115 -1.91 9.01 1.06
C ASP A 115 -0.38 8.85 1.05
N ASP A 116 0.18 8.33 2.14
CA ASP A 116 1.61 8.04 2.26
C ASP A 116 2.10 7.06 1.19
N ILE A 117 1.38 5.95 1.02
CA ILE A 117 1.77 4.92 0.05
C ILE A 117 1.55 5.39 -1.39
N ASN A 118 0.54 6.23 -1.64
CA ASN A 118 0.28 6.84 -2.93
C ASN A 118 1.43 7.78 -3.33
N GLY A 119 1.83 8.68 -2.44
CA GLY A 119 2.99 9.57 -2.66
C GLY A 119 4.29 8.79 -2.90
N TRP A 120 4.54 7.76 -2.10
CA TRP A 120 5.67 6.85 -2.29
C TRP A 120 5.62 6.12 -3.64
N LEU A 121 4.44 5.70 -4.09
CA LEU A 121 4.27 5.00 -5.37
C LEU A 121 4.50 5.94 -6.55
N TYR A 122 4.00 7.18 -6.51
CA TYR A 122 4.33 8.21 -7.51
C TYR A 122 5.84 8.39 -7.65
N HIS A 123 6.54 8.52 -6.52
CA HIS A 123 8.01 8.67 -6.51
C HIS A 123 8.72 7.46 -7.13
N ARG A 124 8.24 6.24 -6.87
CA ARG A 124 8.77 5.02 -7.51
C ARG A 124 8.54 4.98 -9.02
N ILE A 125 7.37 5.41 -9.50
CA ILE A 125 7.10 5.46 -10.93
C ILE A 125 7.99 6.50 -11.61
N ARG A 126 8.16 7.69 -11.03
CA ARG A 126 9.14 8.68 -11.52
C ARG A 126 10.54 8.10 -11.61
N MET A 127 10.97 7.35 -10.58
CA MET A 127 12.26 6.67 -10.59
C MET A 127 12.37 5.66 -11.75
N CYS A 128 11.31 4.90 -12.05
CA CYS A 128 11.31 3.94 -13.17
C CYS A 128 11.39 4.67 -14.52
N ILE A 129 10.61 5.73 -14.72
CA ILE A 129 10.65 6.57 -15.94
C ILE A 129 12.04 7.16 -16.12
N TRP A 130 12.61 7.73 -15.05
CA TRP A 130 13.95 8.33 -15.08
C TRP A 130 15.04 7.30 -15.45
N LYS A 131 14.92 6.06 -14.95
CA LYS A 131 15.81 4.98 -15.34
C LYS A 131 15.62 4.60 -16.81
N GLN A 132 14.39 4.56 -17.30
CA GLN A 132 14.07 4.22 -18.69
C GLN A 132 14.72 5.21 -19.68
N TRP A 133 14.79 6.50 -19.34
CA TRP A 133 15.47 7.49 -20.19
C TRP A 133 16.96 7.22 -20.36
N LYS A 134 17.60 6.51 -19.41
CA LYS A 134 18.98 5.98 -19.45
C LYS A 134 20.08 7.04 -19.70
N LYS A 135 20.17 7.57 -20.93
CA LYS A 135 21.21 8.51 -21.39
C LYS A 135 20.89 9.97 -20.98
N PRO A 136 21.89 10.79 -20.61
CA PRO A 136 21.69 12.21 -20.31
C PRO A 136 21.00 12.99 -21.44
N ARG A 137 21.41 12.77 -22.69
CA ARG A 137 20.77 13.40 -23.86
C ARG A 137 19.26 13.11 -23.95
N THR A 138 18.84 11.88 -23.67
CA THR A 138 17.42 11.50 -23.68
C THR A 138 16.67 12.11 -22.50
N LYS A 139 17.28 12.16 -21.31
CA LYS A 139 16.70 12.82 -20.14
C LYS A 139 16.46 14.31 -20.41
N TYR A 140 17.46 15.00 -20.95
CA TYR A 140 17.37 16.41 -21.36
C TYR A 140 16.21 16.63 -22.33
N LYS A 141 16.20 15.90 -23.46
CA LYS A 141 15.14 16.02 -24.49
C LYS A 141 13.75 15.81 -23.91
N ASN A 142 13.57 14.80 -23.05
CA ASN A 142 12.28 14.53 -22.44
C ASN A 142 11.88 15.59 -21.41
N LEU A 143 12.81 16.13 -20.62
CA LEU A 143 12.52 17.23 -19.68
C LEU A 143 12.08 18.50 -20.43
N VAL A 144 12.80 18.90 -21.48
CA VAL A 144 12.46 20.07 -22.29
C VAL A 144 11.11 19.87 -22.99
N LYS A 145 10.87 18.68 -23.59
CA LYS A 145 9.57 18.33 -24.17
C LYS A 145 8.43 18.41 -23.16
N LEU A 146 8.72 18.16 -21.88
CA LEU A 146 7.77 18.24 -20.78
C LEU A 146 7.65 19.65 -20.18
N GLY A 147 8.29 20.66 -20.78
CA GLY A 147 8.16 22.08 -20.41
C GLY A 147 9.16 22.55 -19.35
N ILE A 148 10.23 21.82 -19.10
CA ILE A 148 11.29 22.27 -18.18
C ILE A 148 12.27 23.17 -18.95
N PRO A 149 12.60 24.37 -18.43
CA PRO A 149 13.59 25.25 -19.05
C PRO A 149 14.93 24.56 -19.29
N GLU A 150 15.58 24.87 -20.40
CA GLU A 150 16.77 24.14 -20.87
C GLU A 150 17.92 24.12 -19.86
N HIS A 151 18.18 25.25 -19.18
CA HIS A 151 19.23 25.34 -18.19
C HIS A 151 19.00 24.35 -17.02
N TYR A 152 17.78 24.28 -16.49
CA TYR A 152 17.42 23.29 -15.45
C TYR A 152 17.47 21.86 -15.99
N ALA A 153 16.97 21.63 -17.20
CA ALA A 153 16.98 20.31 -17.83
C ALA A 153 18.41 19.78 -17.99
N SER A 154 19.36 20.64 -18.40
CA SER A 154 20.77 20.28 -18.60
C SER A 154 21.45 19.88 -17.29
N THR A 155 21.27 20.67 -16.22
CA THR A 155 21.85 20.37 -14.90
C THR A 155 21.35 19.02 -14.35
N ILE A 156 20.04 18.77 -14.46
CA ILE A 156 19.41 17.59 -13.87
C ILE A 156 19.69 16.33 -14.70
N ALA A 157 19.68 16.45 -16.02
CA ALA A 157 19.97 15.34 -16.93
C ALA A 157 21.38 14.74 -16.70
N ASN A 158 22.35 15.59 -16.38
CA ASN A 158 23.75 15.22 -16.13
C ASN A 158 24.08 14.93 -14.65
N SER A 159 23.08 14.97 -13.76
CA SER A 159 23.30 14.71 -12.34
C SER A 159 23.86 13.31 -12.08
N ARG A 160 24.91 13.22 -11.26
CA ARG A 160 25.51 11.96 -10.78
C ARG A 160 24.76 11.32 -9.60
N ARG A 161 23.68 11.95 -9.12
CA ARG A 161 22.88 11.45 -8.00
C ARG A 161 22.12 10.17 -8.38
N LYS A 162 21.89 9.29 -7.40
CA LYS A 162 21.16 8.02 -7.59
C LYS A 162 19.70 8.27 -8.00
N TYR A 163 19.12 7.30 -8.72
CA TYR A 163 17.76 7.42 -9.29
C TYR A 163 16.67 7.79 -8.29
N TRP A 164 16.71 7.26 -7.07
CA TRP A 164 15.74 7.60 -6.02
C TRP A 164 15.82 9.06 -5.60
N TYR A 165 17.03 9.60 -5.49
CA TYR A 165 17.26 10.98 -5.09
C TYR A 165 16.77 11.94 -6.18
N ILE A 166 17.21 11.72 -7.43
CA ILE A 166 16.91 12.62 -8.54
C ILE A 166 15.43 12.60 -8.94
N SER A 167 14.73 11.48 -8.76
CA SER A 167 13.29 11.41 -9.03
C SER A 167 12.43 12.19 -8.04
N ASN A 168 13.02 12.71 -6.96
CA ASN A 168 12.38 13.65 -6.02
C ASN A 168 12.82 15.10 -6.25
N ASN A 169 13.61 15.39 -7.29
CA ASN A 169 13.98 16.75 -7.62
C ASN A 169 12.75 17.51 -8.16
N LYS A 170 12.60 18.79 -7.79
CA LYS A 170 11.44 19.63 -8.16
C LYS A 170 11.16 19.63 -9.66
N ALA A 171 12.18 19.76 -10.51
CA ALA A 171 11.96 19.78 -11.96
C ALA A 171 11.58 18.40 -12.53
N VAL A 172 12.02 17.28 -11.91
CA VAL A 172 11.51 15.94 -12.27
C VAL A 172 10.07 15.77 -11.81
N ILE A 173 9.71 16.29 -10.63
CA ILE A 173 8.33 16.29 -10.13
C ILE A 173 7.42 17.14 -11.01
N TRP A 174 7.87 18.30 -11.47
CA TRP A 174 7.13 19.16 -12.39
C TRP A 174 6.97 18.52 -13.76
N ALA A 175 8.04 17.96 -14.33
CA ALA A 175 7.98 17.27 -15.61
C ALA A 175 7.04 16.06 -15.56
N LEU A 176 7.12 15.27 -14.48
CA LEU A 176 6.33 14.07 -14.23
C LEU A 176 5.32 14.32 -13.10
N ASN A 177 4.51 15.36 -13.25
CA ASN A 177 3.51 15.74 -12.24
C ASN A 177 2.42 14.67 -12.08
N LYS A 178 1.60 14.78 -11.02
CA LYS A 178 0.57 13.77 -10.71
C LYS A 178 -0.43 13.62 -11.86
N GLU A 179 -0.92 14.74 -12.38
CA GLU A 179 -1.91 14.77 -13.46
C GLU A 179 -1.42 14.05 -14.72
N ARG A 180 -0.21 14.34 -15.20
CA ARG A 180 0.39 13.66 -16.35
C ARG A 180 0.55 12.16 -16.12
N LEU A 181 0.92 11.76 -14.91
CA LEU A 181 1.05 10.34 -14.57
C LEU A 181 -0.32 9.66 -14.56
N ILE A 182 -1.34 10.29 -13.99
CA ILE A 182 -2.74 9.80 -14.01
C ILE A 182 -3.22 9.65 -15.46
N ASN A 183 -3.04 10.69 -16.30
CA ASN A 183 -3.41 10.66 -17.71
C ASN A 183 -2.65 9.59 -18.52
N SER A 184 -1.46 9.20 -18.04
CA SER A 184 -0.67 8.11 -18.62
C SER A 184 -1.09 6.70 -18.13
N GLY A 185 -2.12 6.61 -17.28
CA GLY A 185 -2.65 5.37 -16.74
C GLY A 185 -2.24 5.05 -15.30
N PHE A 186 -1.66 6.00 -14.55
CA PHE A 186 -1.38 5.79 -13.13
C PHE A 186 -2.67 5.69 -12.32
N TYR A 187 -2.78 4.65 -11.51
CA TYR A 187 -3.94 4.43 -10.65
C TYR A 187 -3.76 5.15 -9.31
N ASP A 188 -4.44 6.29 -9.15
CA ASP A 188 -4.37 7.07 -7.92
C ASP A 188 -5.08 6.36 -6.76
N LEU A 189 -4.29 5.94 -5.77
CA LEU A 189 -4.80 5.15 -4.65
C LEU A 189 -5.69 5.98 -3.71
N ALA A 190 -5.45 7.29 -3.60
CA ALA A 190 -6.19 8.16 -2.69
C ALA A 190 -7.59 8.42 -3.24
N THR A 191 -7.70 8.77 -4.52
CA THR A 191 -8.99 8.92 -5.21
C THR A 191 -9.77 7.60 -5.21
N ALA A 192 -9.11 6.48 -5.52
CA ALA A 192 -9.76 5.17 -5.53
C ALA A 192 -10.22 4.72 -4.13
N TYR A 193 -9.47 5.06 -3.07
CA TYR A 193 -9.90 4.77 -1.70
C TYR A 193 -11.12 5.60 -1.33
N GLN A 194 -11.15 6.89 -1.67
CA GLN A 194 -12.32 7.74 -1.41
C GLN A 194 -13.58 7.19 -2.09
N SER A 195 -13.49 6.75 -3.35
CA SER A 195 -14.66 6.21 -4.05
C SER A 195 -15.17 4.89 -3.45
N VAL A 196 -14.28 4.03 -2.94
CA VAL A 196 -14.71 2.78 -2.27
C VAL A 196 -15.21 3.05 -0.86
N HIS A 197 -14.59 3.98 -0.13
CA HIS A 197 -14.92 4.26 1.27
C HIS A 197 -16.27 4.97 1.44
N VAL A 198 -16.70 5.76 0.45
CA VAL A 198 -18.04 6.39 0.45
C VAL A 198 -19.16 5.34 0.34
N ASN A 199 -18.87 4.14 -0.15
CA ASN A 199 -19.85 3.05 -0.27
C ASN A 199 -20.00 2.22 1.02
N TYR A 200 -19.38 2.63 2.13
CA TYR A 200 -19.44 1.98 3.44
C TYR A 200 -19.80 2.98 4.54
#